data_AF-A0A5J4Q0G3-F1
#
_entry.id   AF-A0A5J4Q0G3-F1
#
_cell.length_a   1.000
_cell.length_b   1.000
_cell.length_c   1.000
_cell.angle_alpha   90.00
_cell.angle_beta   90.00
_cell.angle_gamma   90.00
#
_symmetry.space_group_name_H-M   'P 1'
#
loop_
_entity.id
_entity.type
_entity.pdbx_description
1 polymer ?
#
loop_
_entity_poly.entity_id
_entity_poly.type
_entity_poly.pdbx_seq_one_letter_code
_entity_poly.pdbx_strand_id
1 'polypeptide(L)'
;MQIINDMKADTVTTIAKEQVDSQVELTTDDSTSYKKLGEHVKSHDAQVVKPEDLPKMLLWVHIAIGNVKRLLLDTHHQLKKEYLQ
;
A
#
# COMPACT_ATOMS: atom_id res chain seq x y z
N MET A 1 -10.84 5.36 -10.30
CA MET A 1 -10.53 5.40 -8.87
C MET A 1 -11.69 4.73 -8.15
N GLN A 2 -11.47 3.60 -7.48
CA GLN A 2 -12.53 2.81 -6.84
C GLN A 2 -12.61 3.19 -5.36
N ILE A 3 -13.82 3.37 -4.83
CA ILE A 3 -14.04 3.73 -3.43
C ILE A 3 -14.06 2.44 -2.61
N ILE A 4 -13.17 2.36 -1.61
CA ILE A 4 -13.15 1.28 -0.62
C ILE A 4 -13.81 1.82 0.65
N ASN A 5 -14.95 1.23 1.02
CA ASN A 5 -15.77 1.73 2.13
C ASN A 5 -15.12 1.52 3.50
N ASP A 6 -14.43 0.40 3.69
CA ASP A 6 -13.65 0.11 4.88
C ASP A 6 -12.48 -0.83 4.57
N MET A 7 -11.50 -0.85 5.48
CA MET A 7 -10.32 -1.71 5.38
C MET A 7 -10.50 -3.08 6.05
N LYS A 8 -11.73 -3.57 6.20
CA LYS A 8 -11.93 -4.93 6.73
C LYS A 8 -11.46 -5.95 5.71
N ALA A 9 -10.99 -7.09 6.20
CA ALA A 9 -10.47 -8.14 5.34
C ALA A 9 -11.48 -8.60 4.28
N ASP A 10 -12.77 -8.68 4.62
CA ASP A 10 -13.82 -9.09 3.69
C ASP A 10 -14.00 -8.08 2.53
N THR A 11 -14.03 -6.80 2.86
CA THR A 11 -14.17 -5.70 1.89
C THR A 11 -12.98 -5.69 0.93
N VAL A 12 -11.76 -5.69 1.47
CA VAL A 12 -10.53 -5.66 0.68
C VAL A 12 -10.40 -6.90 -0.19
N THR A 13 -10.70 -8.07 0.36
CA THR A 13 -10.60 -9.34 -0.38
C THR A 13 -11.59 -9.43 -1.53
N THR A 14 -12.81 -8.93 -1.34
CA THR A 14 -13.82 -8.89 -2.41
C THR A 14 -13.35 -8.02 -3.57
N ILE A 15 -12.82 -6.83 -3.27
CA ILE A 15 -12.31 -5.91 -4.29
C ILE A 15 -11.08 -6.51 -4.97
N ALA A 16 -10.15 -7.10 -4.21
CA ALA A 16 -8.94 -7.71 -4.76
C ALA A 16 -9.27 -8.85 -5.73
N LYS A 17 -10.24 -9.72 -5.42
CA LYS A 17 -10.70 -10.78 -6.33
C LYS A 17 -11.15 -10.27 -7.68
N GLU A 18 -11.82 -9.12 -7.71
CA GLU A 18 -12.35 -8.55 -8.95
C GLU A 18 -11.27 -7.89 -9.80
N GLN A 19 -10.15 -7.49 -9.19
CA GLN A 19 -9.13 -6.65 -9.82
C GLN A 19 -7.79 -7.37 -10.04
N VAL A 20 -7.57 -8.51 -9.39
CA VAL A 20 -6.29 -9.24 -9.38
C VAL A 20 -6.49 -10.63 -9.95
N ASP A 21 -5.60 -11.04 -10.86
CA ASP A 21 -5.62 -12.38 -11.42
C ASP A 21 -5.26 -13.44 -10.38
N SER A 22 -5.99 -14.56 -10.36
CA SER A 22 -5.75 -15.66 -9.41
C SER A 22 -4.36 -16.30 -9.50
N GLN A 23 -3.63 -16.12 -10.60
CA GLN A 23 -2.30 -16.69 -10.81
C GLN A 23 -1.16 -15.81 -10.31
N VAL A 24 -1.43 -14.61 -9.79
CA VAL A 24 -0.37 -13.73 -9.32
C VAL A 24 0.22 -14.20 -7.99
N GLU A 25 1.45 -13.76 -7.76
CA GLU A 25 2.13 -13.86 -6.48
C GLU A 25 2.09 -12.48 -5.82
N LEU A 26 1.49 -12.39 -4.63
CA LEU A 26 1.34 -11.14 -3.90
C LEU A 26 2.37 -11.05 -2.79
N THR A 27 3.02 -9.89 -2.67
CA THR A 27 3.77 -9.49 -1.47
C THR A 27 3.07 -8.31 -0.83
N THR A 28 2.71 -8.42 0.45
CA THR A 28 2.05 -7.33 1.19
C THR A 28 2.71 -7.12 2.55
N ASP A 29 2.37 -6.01 3.20
CA ASP A 29 2.59 -5.92 4.64
C ASP A 29 1.69 -6.92 5.39
N ASP A 30 2.01 -7.21 6.66
CA ASP A 30 1.25 -8.12 7.52
C ASP A 30 -0.01 -7.47 8.15
N SER A 31 -0.68 -6.57 7.44
CA SER A 31 -1.94 -5.98 7.89
C SER A 31 -3.03 -7.05 8.01
N THR A 32 -3.85 -6.93 9.06
CA THR A 32 -5.02 -7.78 9.29
C THR A 32 -6.02 -7.72 8.13
N SER A 33 -5.98 -6.66 7.34
CA SER A 33 -6.84 -6.44 6.17
C SER A 33 -6.52 -7.40 5.02
N TYR A 34 -5.30 -7.95 4.96
CA TYR A 34 -4.84 -8.76 3.83
C TYR A 34 -4.84 -10.27 4.13
N LYS A 35 -5.22 -10.68 5.34
CA LYS A 35 -5.12 -12.08 5.80
C LYS A 35 -5.86 -13.11 4.94
N LYS A 36 -6.88 -12.69 4.20
CA LYS A 36 -7.70 -13.56 3.34
C LYS A 36 -7.30 -13.52 1.86
N LEU A 37 -6.30 -12.71 1.48
CA LEU A 37 -5.89 -12.59 0.07
C LEU A 37 -5.27 -13.88 -0.46
N GLY A 38 -4.49 -14.59 0.37
CA GLY A 38 -3.87 -15.87 0.01
C GLY A 38 -4.85 -16.98 -0.36
N GLU A 39 -6.13 -16.86 -0.02
CA GLU A 39 -7.17 -17.82 -0.44
C GLU A 39 -7.53 -17.70 -1.94
N HIS A 40 -7.07 -16.63 -2.60
CA HIS A 40 -7.56 -16.23 -3.93
C HIS A 40 -6.46 -15.97 -4.95
N VAL A 41 -5.20 -16.07 -4.56
CA VAL A 41 -4.04 -15.90 -5.43
C VAL A 41 -3.12 -17.11 -5.32
N LYS A 42 -2.19 -17.26 -6.26
CA LYS A 42 -1.26 -18.39 -6.30
C LYS A 42 -0.39 -18.45 -5.06
N SER A 43 0.11 -17.31 -4.60
CA SER A 43 0.84 -17.20 -3.35
C SER A 43 0.67 -15.80 -2.75
N HIS A 44 0.68 -15.74 -1.42
CA HIS A 44 0.63 -14.49 -0.67
C HIS A 44 1.70 -14.53 0.40
N ASP A 45 2.66 -13.63 0.25
CA ASP A 45 3.79 -13.43 1.15
C ASP A 45 3.59 -12.14 1.95
N ALA A 46 3.12 -12.30 3.18
CA ALA A 46 2.91 -11.19 4.11
C ALA A 46 4.16 -10.99 4.96
N GLN A 47 4.74 -9.79 4.90
CA GLN A 47 6.00 -9.49 5.56
C GLN A 47 5.90 -8.31 6.52
N VAL A 48 6.62 -8.41 7.63
CA VAL A 48 6.93 -7.26 8.51
C VAL A 48 8.34 -6.80 8.19
N VAL A 49 8.48 -5.61 7.61
CA VAL A 49 9.79 -5.02 7.30
C VAL A 49 10.40 -4.44 8.57
N LYS A 50 11.57 -4.95 8.97
CA LYS A 50 12.32 -4.39 10.09
C LYS A 50 12.96 -3.05 9.70
N PRO A 51 13.14 -2.12 10.66
CA PRO A 51 13.80 -0.83 10.40
C PRO A 51 15.19 -0.94 9.78
N GLU A 52 15.96 -1.99 10.12
CA GLU A 52 17.28 -2.27 9.57
C GLU A 52 17.28 -2.69 8.09
N ASP A 53 16.18 -3.29 7.61
CA ASP A 53 16.04 -3.77 6.24
C ASP A 53 15.28 -2.80 5.33
N LEU A 54 14.63 -1.79 5.91
CA LEU A 54 13.89 -0.73 5.24
C LEU A 54 14.68 -0.07 4.09
N PRO A 55 15.96 0.31 4.25
CA PRO A 55 16.75 0.89 3.16
C PRO A 55 17.00 -0.08 1.98
N LYS A 56 16.99 -1.39 2.23
CA LYS A 56 17.20 -2.42 1.18
C LYS A 56 15.90 -2.76 0.47
N MET A 57 14.80 -2.87 1.22
CA MET A 57 13.50 -3.27 0.68
C MET A 57 12.75 -2.13 0.01
N LEU A 58 12.84 -0.92 0.56
CA LEU A 58 12.06 0.24 0.11
C LEU A 58 12.98 1.35 -0.42
N LEU A 59 13.88 0.97 -1.35
CA LEU A 59 14.92 1.84 -1.91
C LEU A 59 14.39 3.19 -2.41
N TRP A 60 13.22 3.21 -3.04
CA TRP A 60 12.68 4.41 -3.71
C TRP A 60 11.60 5.13 -2.90
N VAL A 61 11.22 4.62 -1.72
CA VAL A 61 10.06 5.14 -0.99
C VAL A 61 10.24 6.60 -0.59
N HIS A 62 11.46 6.98 -0.18
CA HIS A 62 11.77 8.36 0.20
C HIS A 62 11.71 9.32 -1.00
N ILE A 63 12.10 8.86 -2.21
CA ILE A 63 11.97 9.63 -3.46
C ILE A 63 10.50 9.81 -3.82
N ALA A 64 9.71 8.74 -3.76
CA ALA A 64 8.28 8.79 -4.04
C ALA A 64 7.55 9.74 -3.07
N ILE A 65 7.83 9.64 -1.77
CA ILE A 65 7.30 10.56 -0.75
C ILE A 65 7.74 12.00 -1.05
N GLY A 66 9.01 12.23 -1.38
CA GLY A 66 9.52 13.56 -1.74
C GLY A 66 8.80 14.17 -2.96
N ASN A 67 8.58 13.37 -3.99
CA ASN A 67 7.87 13.78 -5.20
C ASN A 67 6.40 14.12 -4.90
N VAL A 68 5.71 13.30 -4.10
CA VAL A 68 4.33 13.56 -3.67
C VAL A 68 4.25 14.84 -2.84
N LYS A 69 5.15 15.04 -1.86
CA LYS A 69 5.19 16.28 -1.07
C LYS A 69 5.36 17.52 -1.97
N ARG A 70 6.21 17.42 -3.00
CA ARG A 70 6.42 18.52 -3.95
C ARG A 70 5.19 18.77 -4.81
N LEU A 71 4.54 17.72 -5.31
CA LEU A 71 3.29 17.82 -6.06
C LEU A 71 2.18 18.49 -5.25
N LEU A 72 2.03 18.12 -3.97
CA LEU A 72 1.04 18.69 -3.08
C LEU A 72 1.30 20.19 -2.82
N LEU A 73 2.55 20.58 -2.59
CA LEU A 73 2.91 21.99 -2.42
C LEU A 73 2.67 22.82 -3.69
N ASP A 74 2.91 22.23 -4.86
CA ASP A 74 2.69 22.88 -6.16
C ASP A 74 1.20 23.02 -6.48
N THR A 75 0.39 22.02 -6.15
CA THR A 75 -1.06 22.01 -6.46
C THR A 75 -1.89 22.76 -5.42
N HIS A 76 -1.47 22.73 -4.14
CA HIS A 76 -2.24 23.25 -3.01
C HIS A 76 -1.46 24.31 -2.23
N HIS A 77 -1.61 25.57 -2.61
CA HIS A 77 -0.83 26.69 -2.06
C HIS A 77 -1.13 27.03 -0.59
N GLN A 78 -2.25 26.56 -0.05
CA GLN A 78 -2.61 26.75 1.38
C GLN A 78 -2.05 25.64 2.28
N LEU A 79 -1.42 24.61 1.71
CA LEU A 79 -0.95 23.46 2.46
C LEU A 79 0.37 23.80 3.15
N LYS A 80 0.33 23.94 4.48
CA LYS A 80 1.52 24.25 5.26
C LYS A 80 2.46 23.05 5.34
N LYS A 81 3.76 23.33 5.43
CA LYS A 81 4.81 22.30 5.57
C LYS A 81 4.64 21.43 6.82
N GLU A 82 4.06 21.96 7.90
CA GLU A 82 3.80 21.21 9.14
C GLU A 82 2.87 20.00 8.95
N TYR A 83 2.01 20.03 7.93
CA TYR A 83 1.11 18.92 7.59
C TYR A 83 1.74 17.90 6.63
N LEU A 84 2.98 18.13 6.21
CA LEU A 84 3.74 17.28 5.29
C LEU A 84 4.87 16.53 6.01
N GLN A 85 4.92 16.51 7.34
CA GLN A 85 5.93 15.75 8.09
C GLN A 85 5.56 14.28 8.19
#